data_AF-A0A7I7U4B7-F1
#
_entry.id   AF-A0A7I7U4B7-F1
#
_cell.length_a   1.000
_cell.length_b   1.000
_cell.length_c   1.000
_cell.angle_alpha   90.00
_cell.angle_beta   90.00
_cell.angle_gamma   90.00
#
_symmetry.space_group_name_H-M   'P 1'
#
loop_
_entity.id
_entity.type
_entity.pdbx_description
1 polymer ?
#
loop_
_entity_poly.entity_id
_entity_poly.type
_entity_poly.pdbx_seq_one_letter_code
_entity_poly.pdbx_strand_id
1 'polypeptide(L)'
;MSESESSDEQAPADSSIEFFESLQQGFDYYGAPDRLLQQLVDSANGGGMGTGIPLTLYLHGATIAGYLQSEQDFLRGIADVYREGWTNATADGELPEAADEYAKSVFENRADEADAEIEADSRAFDEHGTKTARWVIARQIQLKDVYYTVPGAASIRHPHARVRMDQVVGWTLGVTTWT
;
A
#
# COMPACT_ATOMS: atom_id res chain seq x y z
N MET A 1 -35.76 46.24 -6.26
CA MET A 1 -34.60 45.89 -7.08
C MET A 1 -33.37 46.00 -6.20
N SER A 2 -32.86 44.86 -5.76
CA SER A 2 -31.49 44.72 -5.24
C SER A 2 -31.12 43.28 -5.56
N GLU A 3 -30.48 43.10 -6.71
CA GLU A 3 -29.75 41.90 -7.05
C GLU A 3 -28.43 41.95 -6.28
N SER A 4 -28.12 40.90 -5.52
CA SER A 4 -26.79 40.63 -4.98
C SER A 4 -26.61 39.12 -5.07
N GLU A 5 -26.02 38.69 -6.18
CA GLU A 5 -24.62 38.25 -6.27
C GLU A 5 -24.51 36.76 -5.96
N SER A 6 -24.42 36.00 -7.05
CA SER A 6 -24.12 34.58 -7.10
C SER A 6 -22.77 34.30 -6.43
N SER A 7 -22.79 33.46 -5.41
CA SER A 7 -21.59 32.85 -4.86
C SER A 7 -20.91 32.00 -5.94
N ASP A 8 -19.70 32.39 -6.32
CA ASP A 8 -18.81 31.61 -7.18
C ASP A 8 -18.65 30.20 -6.63
N GLU A 9 -19.24 29.25 -7.35
CA GLU A 9 -18.96 27.82 -7.24
C GLU A 9 -17.54 27.62 -7.80
N GLN A 10 -16.54 27.76 -6.94
CA GLN A 10 -15.16 27.40 -7.27
C GLN A 10 -15.11 25.89 -7.50
N ALA A 11 -15.11 25.49 -8.76
CA ALA A 11 -14.80 24.13 -9.17
C ALA A 11 -13.46 23.71 -8.53
N PRO A 12 -13.35 22.50 -7.97
CA PRO A 12 -12.11 22.03 -7.37
C PRO A 12 -11.01 22.06 -8.43
N ALA A 13 -9.91 22.73 -8.10
CA ALA A 13 -8.85 23.08 -9.03
C ALA A 13 -8.33 21.87 -9.82
N ASP A 14 -8.02 22.12 -11.10
CA ASP A 14 -7.23 21.31 -12.05
C ASP A 14 -5.84 20.86 -11.53
N SER A 15 -5.54 21.08 -10.25
CA SER A 15 -4.25 20.84 -9.61
C SER A 15 -3.81 19.39 -9.58
N SER A 16 -4.70 18.44 -9.87
CA SER A 16 -4.30 17.02 -9.98
C SER A 16 -3.54 16.75 -11.27
N ILE A 17 -3.99 17.30 -12.41
CA ILE A 17 -3.39 17.03 -13.72
C ILE A 17 -2.05 17.76 -13.82
N GLU A 18 -2.01 19.05 -13.48
CA GLU A 18 -0.77 19.83 -13.49
C GLU A 18 0.27 19.27 -12.51
N PHE A 19 -0.12 18.71 -11.36
CA PHE A 19 0.82 18.06 -10.44
C PHE A 19 1.47 16.82 -11.08
N PHE A 20 0.69 15.94 -11.71
CA PHE A 20 1.23 14.77 -12.41
C PHE A 20 2.12 15.16 -13.60
N GLU A 21 1.76 16.21 -14.33
CA GLU A 21 2.54 16.74 -15.44
C GLU A 21 3.81 17.48 -14.98
N SER A 22 3.79 18.04 -13.76
CA SER A 22 4.93 18.73 -13.14
C SER A 22 6.02 17.81 -12.60
N LEU A 23 5.78 16.49 -12.55
CA LEU A 23 6.81 15.48 -12.30
C LEU A 23 7.74 15.42 -13.52
N GLN A 24 8.57 16.44 -13.67
CA GLN A 24 9.48 16.59 -14.80
C GLN A 24 10.43 15.40 -14.85
N GLN A 25 10.31 14.68 -15.96
CA GLN A 25 11.25 13.76 -16.60
C GLN A 25 12.71 13.96 -16.13
N GLY A 26 13.05 13.32 -15.02
CA GLY A 26 14.41 12.81 -14.85
C GLY A 26 14.63 11.75 -15.92
N PHE A 27 15.86 11.53 -16.32
CA PHE A 27 16.31 10.51 -17.28
C PHE A 27 16.12 9.07 -16.73
N ASP A 28 14.97 8.78 -16.11
CA ASP A 28 14.71 7.70 -15.18
C ASP A 28 13.54 6.87 -15.72
N TYR A 29 13.82 5.66 -16.21
CA TYR A 29 12.79 4.73 -16.70
C TYR A 29 11.76 4.33 -15.61
N TYR A 30 11.98 4.78 -14.37
CA TYR A 30 11.27 4.48 -13.12
C TYR A 30 10.57 5.69 -12.46
N GLY A 31 10.62 6.87 -13.09
CA GLY A 31 10.27 8.14 -12.42
C GLY A 31 8.78 8.39 -12.16
N ALA A 32 7.88 7.72 -12.88
CA ALA A 32 6.44 7.85 -12.67
C ALA A 32 5.81 6.46 -12.56
N PRO A 33 5.29 6.07 -11.38
CA PRO A 33 4.63 4.78 -11.24
C PRO A 33 3.37 4.71 -12.11
N ASP A 34 3.05 3.50 -12.59
CA ASP A 34 1.86 3.27 -13.41
C ASP A 34 0.60 3.80 -12.70
N ARG A 35 -0.18 4.65 -13.39
CA ARG A 35 -1.34 5.35 -12.82
C ARG A 35 -2.44 4.38 -12.35
N LEU A 36 -2.64 3.28 -13.06
CA LEU A 36 -3.66 2.29 -12.69
C LEU A 36 -3.19 1.48 -11.49
N LEU A 37 -1.90 1.11 -11.45
CA LEU A 37 -1.31 0.47 -10.28
C LEU A 37 -1.39 1.39 -9.05
N GLN A 38 -1.09 2.67 -9.21
CA GLN A 38 -1.26 3.69 -8.18
C GLN A 38 -2.70 3.70 -7.64
N GLN A 39 -3.69 3.76 -8.53
CA GLN A 39 -5.10 3.76 -8.14
C GLN A 39 -5.51 2.47 -7.40
N LEU A 40 -4.99 1.31 -7.82
CA LEU A 40 -5.24 0.05 -7.13
C LEU A 40 -4.67 0.07 -5.71
N VAL A 41 -3.44 0.53 -5.55
CA VAL A 41 -2.77 0.64 -4.25
C VAL A 41 -3.50 1.62 -3.34
N ASP A 42 -3.88 2.78 -3.87
CA ASP A 42 -4.64 3.79 -3.12
C ASP A 42 -6.00 3.24 -2.70
N SER A 43 -6.68 2.50 -3.57
CA SER A 43 -7.95 1.86 -3.25
C SER A 43 -7.81 0.74 -2.20
N ALA A 44 -6.70 0.00 -2.21
CA ALA A 44 -6.42 -0.99 -1.18
C ALA A 44 -6.13 -0.33 0.17
N ASN A 45 -5.35 0.75 0.16
CA ASN A 45 -5.04 1.51 1.37
C ASN A 45 -6.28 2.22 1.94
N GLY A 46 -7.27 2.60 1.12
CA GLY A 46 -8.54 3.16 1.60
C GLY A 46 -9.47 2.18 2.32
N GLY A 47 -9.00 1.01 2.74
CA GLY A 47 -9.78 0.00 3.46
C GLY A 47 -10.74 -0.83 2.59
N GLY A 48 -10.65 -0.71 1.26
CA GLY A 48 -11.67 -1.23 0.34
C GLY A 48 -11.57 -2.71 -0.02
N MET A 49 -10.59 -3.48 0.48
CA MET A 49 -10.20 -4.71 -0.23
C MET A 49 -10.26 -6.04 0.51
N GLY A 50 -10.57 -6.13 1.80
CA GLY A 50 -10.89 -7.40 2.49
C GLY A 50 -10.02 -8.62 2.12
N THR A 51 -10.45 -9.39 1.12
CA THR A 51 -9.73 -10.57 0.59
C THR A 51 -8.44 -10.25 -0.17
N GLY A 52 -8.27 -9.03 -0.68
CA GLY A 52 -7.12 -8.53 -1.42
C GLY A 52 -7.22 -8.76 -2.93
N ILE A 53 -6.64 -7.86 -3.74
CA ILE A 53 -6.65 -8.00 -5.21
C ILE A 53 -5.47 -8.87 -5.65
N PRO A 54 -5.70 -9.96 -6.40
CA PRO A 54 -4.63 -10.77 -6.92
C PRO A 54 -3.81 -9.97 -7.94
N LEU A 55 -2.51 -9.86 -7.70
CA LEU A 55 -1.59 -9.03 -8.46
C LEU A 55 -0.30 -9.80 -8.72
N THR A 56 0.22 -9.69 -9.94
CA THR A 56 1.56 -10.13 -10.29
C THR A 56 2.38 -8.91 -10.71
N LEU A 57 3.47 -8.64 -10.01
CA LEU A 57 4.43 -7.58 -10.26
C LEU A 57 5.66 -8.14 -10.97
N TYR A 58 6.09 -7.49 -12.04
CA TYR A 58 7.35 -7.76 -12.71
C TYR A 58 8.40 -6.75 -12.23
N LEU A 59 9.55 -7.25 -11.81
CA LEU A 59 10.73 -6.50 -11.36
C LEU A 59 11.91 -6.81 -12.28
N HIS A 60 13.04 -6.12 -12.10
CA HIS A 60 14.29 -6.47 -12.80
C HIS A 60 14.79 -7.86 -12.42
N GLY A 61 14.48 -8.85 -13.25
CA GLY A 61 14.96 -10.22 -13.09
C GLY A 61 14.16 -11.06 -12.10
N ALA A 62 12.99 -10.59 -11.64
CA ALA A 62 12.13 -11.35 -10.74
C ALA A 62 10.65 -11.03 -10.98
N THR A 63 9.79 -11.95 -10.56
CA THR A 63 8.34 -11.78 -10.54
C THR A 63 7.83 -12.03 -9.14
N ILE A 64 6.92 -11.17 -8.67
CA ILE A 64 6.27 -11.28 -7.36
C ILE A 64 4.77 -11.41 -7.60
N ALA A 65 4.19 -12.55 -7.24
CA ALA A 65 2.74 -12.76 -7.30
C ALA A 65 2.16 -12.83 -5.88
N GLY A 66 1.02 -12.20 -5.62
CA GLY A 66 0.37 -12.22 -4.32
C GLY A 66 -0.96 -11.46 -4.34
N TYR A 67 -1.48 -11.14 -3.17
CA TYR A 67 -2.72 -10.37 -3.02
C TYR A 67 -2.40 -9.00 -2.43
N LEU A 68 -2.78 -7.94 -3.15
CA LEU A 68 -2.72 -6.56 -2.67
C LEU A 68 -3.55 -6.40 -1.40
N GLN A 69 -2.98 -5.78 -0.38
CA GLN A 69 -3.62 -5.47 0.89
C GLN A 69 -3.32 -4.03 1.31
N SER A 70 -4.05 -3.55 2.32
CA SER A 70 -3.80 -2.23 2.91
C SER A 70 -2.47 -2.20 3.69
N GLU A 71 -1.92 -1.01 3.91
CA GLU A 71 -0.75 -0.82 4.76
C GLU A 71 -0.98 -1.33 6.19
N GLN A 72 -2.18 -1.12 6.73
CA GLN A 72 -2.52 -1.51 8.11
C GLN A 72 -2.63 -3.01 8.26
N ASP A 73 -3.27 -3.69 7.31
CA ASP A 73 -3.35 -5.15 7.29
C ASP A 73 -1.97 -5.78 7.12
N PHE A 74 -1.12 -5.16 6.29
CA PHE A 74 0.27 -5.59 6.16
C PHE A 74 1.03 -5.48 7.48
N LEU A 75 0.93 -4.34 8.17
CA LEU A 75 1.64 -4.12 9.43
C LEU A 75 1.17 -5.10 10.51
N ARG A 76 -0.14 -5.30 10.65
CA ARG A 76 -0.71 -6.30 11.57
C ARG A 76 -0.23 -7.72 11.23
N GLY A 77 -0.23 -8.08 9.94
CA GLY A 77 0.28 -9.38 9.51
C GLY A 77 1.78 -9.58 9.78
N ILE A 78 2.60 -8.53 9.64
CA ILE A 78 4.02 -8.58 10.03
C ILE A 78 4.17 -8.74 11.54
N ALA A 79 3.31 -8.11 12.35
CA ALA A 79 3.29 -8.30 13.80
C ALA A 79 3.04 -9.77 14.16
N ASP A 80 2.08 -10.41 13.50
CA ASP A 80 1.76 -11.83 13.71
C ASP A 80 2.91 -12.75 13.30
N VAL A 81 3.51 -12.52 12.13
CA VAL A 81 4.70 -13.27 11.68
C VAL A 81 5.86 -13.11 12.65
N TYR A 82 6.05 -11.91 13.19
CA TYR A 82 7.10 -11.63 14.17
C TYR A 82 6.86 -12.41 15.48
N ARG A 83 5.63 -12.39 16.00
CA ARG A 83 5.24 -13.16 17.18
C ARG A 83 5.43 -14.65 16.96
N GLU A 84 4.93 -15.18 15.84
CA GLU A 84 5.07 -16.59 15.47
C GLU A 84 6.56 -17.01 15.40
N GLY A 85 7.40 -16.16 14.83
CA GLY A 85 8.85 -16.37 14.77
C GLY A 85 9.48 -16.55 16.15
N TRP A 86 9.06 -15.75 17.14
CA TRP A 86 9.54 -15.87 18.53
C TRP A 86 8.97 -17.09 19.26
N THR A 87 7.67 -17.32 19.15
CA THR A 87 7.00 -18.50 19.72
C THR A 87 7.71 -19.78 19.27
N ASN A 88 8.00 -19.92 17.98
CA ASN A 88 8.68 -21.08 17.42
C ASN A 88 10.17 -21.20 17.80
N ALA A 89 10.81 -20.09 18.20
CA ALA A 89 12.22 -20.09 18.64
C ALA A 89 12.37 -20.45 20.13
N THR A 90 11.31 -20.29 20.92
CA THR A 90 11.33 -20.62 22.35
C THR A 90 11.11 -22.12 22.57
N ALA A 91 11.79 -22.70 23.56
CA ALA A 91 11.69 -24.14 23.84
C ALA A 91 10.28 -24.55 24.31
N ASP A 92 9.60 -23.63 25.00
CA ASP A 92 8.29 -23.87 25.62
C ASP A 92 7.12 -23.41 24.72
N GLY A 93 7.42 -22.81 23.56
CA GLY A 93 6.41 -22.24 22.68
C GLY A 93 5.69 -21.03 23.27
N GLU A 94 6.29 -20.35 24.26
CA GLU A 94 5.72 -19.16 24.89
C GLU A 94 6.26 -17.91 24.20
N LEU A 95 5.35 -17.00 23.83
CA LEU A 95 5.72 -15.69 23.30
C LEU A 95 6.31 -14.83 24.43
N PRO A 96 7.59 -14.40 24.35
CA PRO A 96 8.15 -13.52 25.36
C PRO A 96 7.38 -12.19 25.40
N GLU A 97 7.11 -11.67 26.61
CA GLU A 97 6.40 -10.40 26.79
C GLU A 97 7.07 -9.25 26.04
N ALA A 98 8.41 -9.19 26.05
CA ALA A 98 9.18 -8.20 25.31
C ALA A 98 8.99 -8.30 23.78
N ALA A 99 8.76 -9.51 23.24
CA ALA A 99 8.48 -9.69 21.82
C ALA A 99 7.06 -9.23 21.47
N ASP A 100 6.08 -9.48 22.34
CA ASP A 100 4.71 -8.98 22.17
C ASP A 100 4.65 -7.44 22.26
N GLU A 101 5.35 -6.85 23.23
CA GLU A 101 5.43 -5.39 23.38
C GLU A 101 6.13 -4.73 22.17
N TYR A 102 7.17 -5.37 21.64
CA TYR A 102 7.81 -4.91 20.40
C TYR A 102 6.85 -4.97 19.21
N ALA A 103 6.11 -6.08 19.05
CA ALA A 103 5.15 -6.23 17.95
C ALA A 103 4.06 -5.14 18.00
N LYS A 104 3.53 -4.87 19.20
CA LYS A 104 2.58 -3.79 19.46
C LYS A 104 3.15 -2.43 19.10
N SER A 105 4.30 -2.09 19.67
CA SER A 105 4.88 -0.75 19.56
C SER A 105 5.36 -0.40 18.15
N VAL A 106 5.90 -1.37 17.41
CA VAL A 106 6.53 -1.12 16.09
C VAL A 106 5.56 -1.30 14.94
N PHE A 107 4.63 -2.26 15.03
CA PHE A 107 3.76 -2.61 13.90
C PHE A 107 2.31 -2.20 14.14
N GLU A 108 1.71 -2.62 15.26
CA GLU A 108 0.28 -2.39 15.51
C GLU A 108 -0.04 -0.93 15.77
N ASN A 109 0.75 -0.24 16.61
CA ASN A 109 0.58 1.19 16.84
C ASN A 109 0.66 1.97 15.53
N ARG A 110 1.57 1.59 14.62
CA ARG A 110 1.68 2.25 13.32
C ARG A 110 0.50 1.92 12.40
N ALA A 111 -0.05 0.71 12.49
CA ALA A 111 -1.29 0.35 11.79
C ALA A 111 -2.47 1.18 12.30
N ASP A 112 -2.60 1.33 13.61
CA ASP A 112 -3.68 2.09 14.26
C ASP A 112 -3.57 3.59 13.95
N GLU A 113 -2.36 4.16 13.95
CA GLU A 113 -2.11 5.52 13.47
C GLU A 113 -2.55 5.67 12.02
N ALA A 114 -2.19 4.73 11.16
CA ALA A 114 -2.53 4.78 9.75
C ALA A 114 -4.05 4.66 9.52
N ASP A 115 -4.77 3.89 10.34
CA ASP A 115 -6.24 3.83 10.35
C ASP A 115 -6.86 5.16 10.81
N ALA A 116 -6.36 5.73 11.90
CA ALA A 116 -6.83 7.02 12.42
C ALA A 116 -6.61 8.15 11.39
N GLU A 117 -5.48 8.13 10.68
CA GLU A 117 -5.20 9.03 9.57
C GLU A 117 -6.21 8.84 8.42
N ILE A 118 -6.58 7.61 8.05
CA ILE A 118 -7.60 7.37 6.99
C ILE A 118 -8.96 7.92 7.41
N GLU A 119 -9.34 7.68 8.66
CA GLU A 119 -10.63 8.13 9.18
C GLU A 119 -10.69 9.66 9.25
N ALA A 120 -9.61 10.30 9.70
CA ALA A 120 -9.47 11.75 9.69
C ALA A 120 -9.57 12.32 8.27
N ASP A 121 -8.90 11.70 7.30
CA ASP A 121 -8.95 12.11 5.89
C ASP A 121 -10.35 11.93 5.28
N SER A 122 -11.05 10.85 5.65
CA SER A 122 -12.41 10.58 5.19
C SER A 122 -13.39 11.64 5.72
N ARG A 123 -13.29 11.98 7.01
CA ARG A 123 -14.07 13.08 7.60
C ARG A 123 -13.76 14.43 6.95
N ALA A 124 -12.48 14.75 6.74
CA ALA A 124 -12.08 16.00 6.10
C ALA A 124 -12.62 16.11 4.67
N PHE A 125 -12.64 14.99 3.93
CA PHE A 125 -13.24 14.94 2.60
C PHE A 125 -14.76 15.18 2.64
N ASP A 126 -15.47 14.54 3.57
CA ASP A 126 -16.91 14.73 3.73
C ASP A 126 -17.28 16.18 4.12
N GLU A 127 -16.45 16.83 4.94
CA GLU A 127 -16.68 18.19 5.44
C GLU A 127 -16.25 19.30 4.46
N HIS A 128 -15.17 19.09 3.71
CA HIS A 128 -14.51 20.14 2.91
C HIS A 128 -14.37 19.80 1.42
N GLY A 129 -14.80 18.62 0.98
CA GLY A 129 -14.73 18.16 -0.41
C GLY A 129 -13.30 17.96 -0.96
N THR A 130 -12.27 18.16 -0.13
CA THR A 130 -10.86 18.07 -0.51
C THR A 130 -10.17 16.99 0.30
N LYS A 131 -9.60 15.99 -0.39
CA LYS A 131 -8.75 14.98 0.25
C LYS A 131 -7.40 15.62 0.61
N THR A 132 -6.88 15.30 1.80
CA THR A 132 -5.56 15.74 2.23
C THR A 132 -4.44 15.17 1.35
N ALA A 133 -3.24 15.74 1.44
CA ALA A 133 -2.06 15.39 0.66
C ALA A 133 -1.51 13.95 0.90
N ARG A 134 -2.17 13.10 1.71
CA ARG A 134 -1.80 11.67 1.82
C ARG A 134 -1.98 10.91 0.50
N TRP A 135 -2.86 11.41 -0.36
CA TRP A 135 -3.06 10.89 -1.73
C TRP A 135 -1.94 11.31 -2.70
N VAL A 136 -0.89 11.97 -2.22
CA VAL A 136 0.31 12.27 -3.01
C VAL A 136 1.13 10.99 -3.14
N ILE A 137 0.63 10.06 -3.96
CA ILE A 137 1.34 8.94 -4.57
C ILE A 137 1.82 7.90 -3.53
N ALA A 138 1.09 6.79 -3.40
CA ALA A 138 1.58 5.61 -2.69
C ALA A 138 2.98 5.21 -3.18
N ARG A 139 3.93 5.08 -2.27
CA ARG A 139 5.32 4.73 -2.62
C ARG A 139 5.58 3.22 -2.58
N GLN A 140 4.69 2.49 -1.92
CA GLN A 140 4.88 1.10 -1.56
C GLN A 140 3.61 0.31 -1.86
N ILE A 141 3.80 -0.92 -2.33
CA ILE A 141 2.78 -1.91 -2.61
C ILE A 141 2.93 -3.00 -1.55
N GLN A 142 1.85 -3.28 -0.82
CA GLN A 142 1.82 -4.30 0.22
C GLN A 142 1.09 -5.53 -0.30
N LEU A 143 1.75 -6.69 -0.25
CA LEU A 143 1.23 -7.96 -0.73
C LEU A 143 1.17 -9.00 0.41
N LYS A 144 0.17 -9.87 0.41
CA LYS A 144 0.09 -11.11 1.21
C LYS A 144 0.12 -12.36 0.32
N ASP A 145 0.43 -13.50 0.92
CA ASP A 145 0.51 -14.81 0.25
C ASP A 145 1.40 -14.76 -1.01
N VAL A 146 2.62 -14.28 -0.80
CA VAL A 146 3.52 -13.88 -1.86
C VAL A 146 4.35 -15.05 -2.37
N TYR A 147 4.50 -15.15 -3.69
CA TYR A 147 5.42 -16.03 -4.37
C TYR A 147 6.46 -15.19 -5.11
N TYR A 148 7.72 -15.31 -4.69
CA TYR A 148 8.87 -14.69 -5.33
C TYR A 148 9.51 -15.68 -6.30
N THR A 149 9.57 -15.32 -7.58
CA THR A 149 10.10 -16.17 -8.66
C THR A 149 11.27 -15.47 -9.33
N VAL A 150 12.41 -16.16 -9.44
CA VAL A 150 13.57 -15.73 -10.23
C VAL A 150 13.80 -16.76 -11.34
N PRO A 151 14.07 -16.35 -12.59
CA PRO A 151 14.35 -17.29 -13.67
C PRO A 151 15.44 -18.31 -13.28
N GLY A 152 15.14 -19.60 -13.45
CA GLY A 152 16.07 -20.69 -13.14
C GLY A 152 16.12 -21.13 -11.68
N ALA A 153 15.31 -20.53 -10.79
CA ALA A 153 15.16 -20.94 -9.41
C ALA A 153 13.72 -21.37 -9.11
N ALA A 154 13.54 -22.18 -8.07
CA ALA A 154 12.22 -22.50 -7.55
C ALA A 154 11.57 -21.26 -6.91
N SER A 155 10.25 -21.14 -7.03
CA SER A 155 9.47 -20.08 -6.40
C SER A 155 9.55 -20.18 -4.88
N ILE A 156 9.80 -19.05 -4.20
CA ILE A 156 9.87 -18.95 -2.74
C ILE A 156 8.58 -18.33 -2.22
N ARG A 157 7.92 -18.99 -1.29
CA ARG A 157 6.71 -18.45 -0.64
C ARG A 157 7.09 -17.59 0.57
N HIS A 158 6.49 -16.41 0.66
CA HIS A 158 6.57 -15.50 1.79
C HIS A 158 5.16 -15.08 2.21
N PRO A 159 4.87 -14.93 3.52
CA PRO A 159 3.53 -14.56 3.97
C PRO A 159 3.18 -13.11 3.59
N HIS A 160 4.16 -12.22 3.61
CA HIS A 160 4.01 -10.81 3.27
C HIS A 160 5.22 -10.31 2.47
N ALA A 161 4.99 -9.36 1.56
CA ALA A 161 6.06 -8.62 0.91
C ALA A 161 5.66 -7.15 0.72
N ARG A 162 6.65 -6.29 0.73
CA ARG A 162 6.52 -4.86 0.48
C ARG A 162 7.44 -4.48 -0.66
N VAL A 163 6.88 -3.94 -1.73
CA VAL A 163 7.60 -3.60 -2.96
C VAL A 163 7.52 -2.10 -3.17
N ARG A 164 8.61 -1.46 -3.56
CA ARG A 164 8.54 -0.04 -3.92
C ARG A 164 7.98 0.11 -5.32
N MET A 165 7.13 1.11 -5.54
CA MET A 165 6.44 1.24 -6.82
C MET A 165 7.39 1.62 -7.96
N ASP A 166 8.50 2.30 -7.66
CA ASP A 166 9.60 2.61 -8.59
C ASP A 166 10.38 1.36 -9.07
N GLN A 167 10.23 0.22 -8.40
CA GLN A 167 10.90 -1.03 -8.79
C GLN A 167 10.07 -1.88 -9.76
N VAL A 168 8.80 -1.52 -9.98
CA VAL A 168 7.86 -2.27 -10.80
C VAL A 168 8.03 -1.87 -12.26
N VAL A 169 8.49 -2.82 -13.09
CA VAL A 169 8.63 -2.62 -14.55
C VAL A 169 7.35 -2.93 -15.32
N GLY A 170 6.42 -3.64 -14.69
CA GLY A 170 5.13 -4.00 -15.24
C GLY A 170 4.30 -4.78 -14.23
N TRP A 171 3.01 -4.95 -14.50
CA TRP A 171 2.12 -5.68 -13.62
C TRP A 171 0.94 -6.29 -14.40
N THR A 172 0.27 -7.26 -13.79
CA THR A 172 -1.00 -7.82 -14.28
C THR A 172 -1.89 -8.22 -13.12
N LEU A 173 -3.20 -8.24 -13.36
CA LEU A 173 -4.17 -8.86 -12.46
C LEU A 173 -4.04 -10.39 -12.51
N GLY A 174 -4.30 -11.03 -11.38
CA GLY A 174 -4.19 -12.48 -11.19
C GLY A 174 -2.91 -12.87 -10.46
N VAL A 175 -2.95 -14.05 -9.83
CA VAL A 175 -1.77 -14.68 -9.21
C VAL A 175 -1.24 -15.71 -10.20
N THR A 176 -0.05 -15.46 -10.75
CA THR A 176 0.65 -16.47 -11.55
C THR A 176 1.60 -17.22 -10.63
N THR A 177 1.34 -18.51 -10.38
CA THR A 177 2.29 -19.38 -9.69
C THR A 177 3.05 -20.21 -10.71
N TRP A 178 4.37 -20.25 -10.57
CA TRP A 178 5.24 -21.11 -11.37
C TRP A 178 5.66 -22.29 -10.48
N THR A 179 5.13 -23.47 -10.79
CA THR A 179 5.50 -24.75 -10.18
C THR A 179 6.69 -25.38 -10.88
#